data_AF-A0A2N9GNQ9-F1
#
_entry.id   AF-A0A2N9GNQ9-F1
#
_cell.length_a   1.000
_cell.length_b   1.000
_cell.length_c   1.000
_cell.angle_alpha   90.00
_cell.angle_beta   90.00
_cell.angle_gamma   90.00
#
_symmetry.space_group_name_H-M   'P 1'
#
loop_
_entity.id
_entity.type
_entity.pdbx_description
1 polymer ?
#
loop_
_entity_poly.entity_id
_entity_poly.type
_entity_poly.pdbx_seq_one_letter_code
_entity_poly.pdbx_strand_id
1 'polypeptide(L)'
;MTRAYLVTVALFALAFSFSYAYDPSPLQDFCVALNNSSDSVVFFNGKVCKDPKLATADDFYFAGLNIAGNTENILGANFTPAIIPGLNTLGLIVGRGDFAPNGQAPPHIHPRASETIVVLEGTLYVGFVTSNPDNRLFTKVLNKGDVFVIPIGLIHFAFNVGKTNAVVIYSQNSQNPGVVVIANTIFGSNPPINPDVLTNAFQLEKNVVEHLQKIF
;
A
#
# COMPACT_ATOMS: atom_id res chain seq x y z
N MET A 1 4.29 -37.04 37.42
CA MET A 1 3.35 -35.90 37.29
C MET A 1 3.91 -34.74 36.47
N THR A 2 5.18 -34.34 36.67
CA THR A 2 5.82 -33.20 35.98
C THR A 2 5.98 -33.33 34.46
N ARG A 3 6.29 -34.52 33.92
CA ARG A 3 6.44 -34.71 32.46
C ARG A 3 5.13 -34.56 31.69
N ALA A 4 4.02 -35.11 32.20
CA ALA A 4 2.71 -34.96 31.57
C ALA A 4 2.26 -33.50 31.56
N TYR A 5 2.51 -32.77 32.65
CA TYR A 5 2.18 -31.35 32.77
C TYR A 5 2.95 -30.49 31.76
N LEU A 6 4.25 -30.75 31.57
CA LEU A 6 5.08 -30.05 30.59
C LEU A 6 4.62 -30.32 29.14
N VAL A 7 4.20 -31.55 28.84
CA VAL A 7 3.64 -31.91 27.52
C VAL A 7 2.31 -31.20 27.28
N THR A 8 1.43 -31.14 28.29
CA THR A 8 0.16 -30.42 28.19
C THR A 8 0.37 -28.92 27.99
N VAL A 9 1.29 -28.29 28.74
CA VAL A 9 1.63 -26.86 28.59
C VAL A 9 2.22 -26.57 27.21
N ALA A 10 3.09 -27.45 26.70
CA ALA A 10 3.66 -27.30 25.35
C ALA A 10 2.59 -27.42 24.26
N LEU A 11 1.68 -28.39 24.36
CA LEU A 11 0.55 -28.54 23.43
C LEU A 11 -0.41 -27.35 23.48
N PHE A 12 -0.65 -26.80 24.68
CA PHE A 12 -1.43 -25.57 24.84
C PHE A 12 -0.74 -24.40 24.13
N ALA A 13 0.56 -24.17 24.37
CA ALA A 13 1.30 -23.06 23.74
C ALA A 13 1.32 -23.12 22.21
N LEU A 14 1.43 -24.32 21.63
CA LEU A 14 1.35 -24.57 20.18
C LEU A 14 -0.05 -24.33 19.59
N ALA A 15 -1.11 -24.48 20.39
CA ALA A 15 -2.48 -24.26 19.93
C ALA A 15 -2.86 -22.76 19.85
N PHE A 16 -2.11 -21.86 20.50
CA PHE A 16 -2.43 -20.40 20.55
C PHE A 16 -1.52 -19.52 19.68
N SER A 17 -0.56 -20.08 18.96
CA SER A 17 0.38 -19.31 18.14
C SER A 17 -0.12 -19.09 16.70
N PHE A 18 -1.34 -18.55 16.53
CA PHE A 18 -1.78 -18.05 15.23
C PHE A 18 -1.44 -16.57 15.13
N SER A 19 -0.24 -16.24 14.64
CA SER A 19 0.07 -14.88 14.20
C SER A 19 -0.52 -14.66 12.81
N TYR A 20 -1.63 -13.92 12.73
CA TYR A 20 -2.15 -13.46 11.45
C TYR A 20 -1.26 -12.32 10.95
N ALA A 21 -0.57 -12.55 9.83
CA ALA A 21 0.25 -11.54 9.14
C ALA A 21 -0.60 -10.62 8.24
N TYR A 22 -1.90 -10.55 8.51
CA TYR A 22 -2.90 -9.87 7.69
C TYR A 22 -3.83 -9.07 8.58
N ASP A 23 -4.63 -8.18 7.96
CA ASP A 23 -5.71 -7.49 8.67
C ASP A 23 -6.58 -8.53 9.41
N PRO A 24 -6.76 -8.38 10.74
CA PRO A 24 -7.56 -9.32 11.51
C PRO A 24 -9.01 -9.35 11.00
N SER A 25 -9.63 -10.54 11.00
CA SER A 25 -11.05 -10.64 10.70
C SER A 25 -11.87 -9.82 11.71
N PRO A 26 -12.93 -9.13 11.26
CA PRO A 26 -13.78 -8.35 12.15
C PRO A 26 -14.50 -9.27 13.14
N LEU A 27 -14.68 -8.80 14.38
CA LEU A 27 -15.38 -9.53 15.45
C LEU A 27 -16.85 -9.11 15.61
N GLN A 28 -17.29 -8.16 14.78
CA GLN A 28 -18.64 -7.58 14.73
C GLN A 28 -18.88 -7.02 13.33
N ASP A 29 -20.14 -6.69 13.00
CA ASP A 29 -20.53 -6.23 11.66
C ASP A 29 -19.75 -5.00 11.18
N PHE A 30 -19.46 -4.04 12.07
CA PHE A 30 -18.68 -2.86 11.76
C PHE A 30 -17.98 -2.25 12.99
N CYS A 31 -16.89 -1.52 12.75
CA CYS A 31 -16.18 -0.73 13.75
C CYS A 31 -15.69 0.57 13.10
N VAL A 32 -16.55 1.59 13.08
CA VAL A 32 -16.23 2.91 12.51
C VAL A 32 -15.08 3.55 13.27
N ALA A 33 -13.98 3.88 12.58
CA ALA A 33 -12.84 4.52 13.22
C ALA A 33 -13.19 5.92 13.75
N LEU A 34 -12.76 6.23 14.96
CA LEU A 34 -12.76 7.61 15.46
C LEU A 34 -11.71 8.45 14.71
N ASN A 35 -12.12 9.64 14.25
CA ASN A 35 -11.26 10.55 13.48
C ASN A 35 -10.20 11.27 14.33
N ASN A 36 -10.43 11.40 15.65
CA ASN A 36 -9.58 12.18 16.53
C ASN A 36 -8.60 11.31 17.31
N SER A 37 -7.32 11.44 16.96
CA SER A 37 -6.18 10.89 17.71
C SER A 37 -6.06 11.46 19.13
N SER A 38 -6.71 12.60 19.41
CA SER A 38 -6.72 13.27 20.70
C SER A 38 -7.64 12.60 21.74
N ASP A 39 -8.58 11.76 21.31
CA ASP A 39 -9.50 11.05 22.23
C ASP A 39 -9.00 9.66 22.64
N SER A 40 -7.93 9.16 22.00
CA SER A 40 -7.33 7.86 22.30
C SER A 40 -5.94 8.01 22.91
N VAL A 41 -5.86 7.89 24.25
CA VAL A 41 -4.60 7.82 25.01
C VAL A 41 -3.86 6.48 24.79
N VAL A 42 -4.46 5.54 24.04
CA VAL A 42 -4.02 4.15 23.91
C VAL A 42 -3.69 3.80 22.47
N PHE A 43 -2.47 3.31 22.23
CA PHE A 43 -2.01 2.77 20.95
C PHE A 43 -2.24 1.26 20.91
N PHE A 44 -2.93 0.77 19.87
CA PHE A 44 -3.10 -0.66 19.60
C PHE A 44 -3.18 -0.91 18.09
N ASN A 45 -3.25 -2.18 17.69
CA ASN A 45 -3.33 -2.56 16.28
C ASN A 45 -4.69 -2.15 15.67
N GLY A 46 -4.70 -1.10 14.86
CA GLY A 46 -5.91 -0.58 14.20
C GLY A 46 -6.33 0.79 14.74
N LYS A 47 -7.64 0.99 14.92
CA LYS A 47 -8.23 2.24 15.43
C LYS A 47 -9.39 1.96 16.39
N VAL A 48 -9.63 2.89 17.31
CA VAL A 48 -10.78 2.84 18.25
C VAL A 48 -12.09 2.98 17.47
N CYS A 49 -13.07 2.16 17.85
CA CYS A 49 -14.42 2.21 17.29
C CYS A 49 -15.25 3.32 17.95
N LYS A 50 -16.01 4.04 17.14
CA LYS A 50 -17.19 4.81 17.55
C LYS A 50 -18.25 3.87 18.16
N ASP A 51 -19.07 4.38 19.09
CA ASP A 51 -20.25 3.63 19.58
C ASP A 51 -21.14 3.24 18.38
N PRO A 52 -21.40 1.94 18.16
CA PRO A 52 -22.22 1.48 17.04
C PRO A 52 -23.61 2.12 16.96
N LYS A 53 -24.18 2.56 18.08
CA LYS A 53 -25.49 3.25 18.11
C LYS A 53 -25.46 4.64 17.50
N LEU A 54 -24.29 5.24 17.40
CA LEU A 54 -24.09 6.58 16.83
C LEU A 54 -23.70 6.52 15.35
N ALA A 55 -23.53 5.33 14.78
CA ALA A 55 -23.14 5.16 13.39
C ALA A 55 -24.24 5.59 12.43
N THR A 56 -23.87 6.27 11.35
CA THR A 56 -24.79 6.69 10.28
C THR A 56 -24.26 6.25 8.92
N ALA A 57 -25.07 6.38 7.87
CA ALA A 57 -24.65 6.07 6.50
C ALA A 57 -23.41 6.87 6.06
N ASP A 58 -23.25 8.10 6.58
CA ASP A 58 -22.12 8.97 6.26
C ASP A 58 -20.78 8.41 6.76
N ASP A 59 -20.78 7.56 7.80
CA ASP A 59 -19.56 6.90 8.29
C ASP A 59 -19.01 5.85 7.29
N PHE A 60 -19.83 5.41 6.33
CA PHE A 60 -19.53 4.37 5.33
C PHE A 60 -19.46 4.93 3.90
N TYR A 61 -19.48 6.24 3.75
CA TYR A 61 -19.63 6.92 2.46
C TYR A 61 -18.44 7.84 2.19
N PHE A 62 -18.07 7.96 0.92
CA PHE A 62 -17.11 8.96 0.45
C PHE A 62 -17.54 9.50 -0.91
N ALA A 63 -17.73 10.82 -0.97
CA ALA A 63 -17.83 11.57 -2.22
C ALA A 63 -16.46 12.12 -2.60
N GLY A 64 -16.09 12.08 -3.87
CA GLY A 64 -14.89 12.81 -4.35
C GLY A 64 -14.01 12.06 -5.33
N LEU A 65 -14.13 10.74 -5.48
CA LEU A 65 -13.35 10.00 -6.50
C LEU A 65 -13.74 10.38 -7.95
N ASN A 66 -14.81 11.15 -8.15
CA ASN A 66 -15.14 11.76 -9.44
C ASN A 66 -14.23 12.96 -9.80
N ILE A 67 -13.52 13.52 -8.83
CA ILE A 67 -12.64 14.68 -9.01
C ILE A 67 -11.24 14.18 -9.35
N ALA A 68 -10.66 14.68 -10.44
CA ALA A 68 -9.29 14.35 -10.83
C ALA A 68 -8.27 14.96 -9.86
N GLY A 69 -7.26 14.19 -9.49
CA GLY A 69 -6.12 14.67 -8.72
C GLY A 69 -5.20 15.59 -9.53
N ASN A 70 -4.41 16.41 -8.83
CA ASN A 70 -3.45 17.30 -9.47
C ASN A 70 -2.19 16.54 -9.93
N THR A 71 -2.03 16.39 -11.24
CA THR A 71 -0.87 15.73 -11.86
C THR A 71 0.27 16.69 -12.22
N GLU A 72 0.18 17.98 -11.87
CA GLU A 72 1.26 18.97 -12.06
C GLU A 72 2.36 18.80 -11.00
N ASN A 73 3.04 17.65 -11.04
CA ASN A 73 4.13 17.29 -10.14
C ASN A 73 5.18 16.45 -10.87
N ILE A 74 6.33 16.21 -10.24
CA ILE A 74 7.48 15.52 -10.86
C ILE A 74 7.15 14.10 -11.36
N LEU A 75 6.18 13.43 -10.74
CA LEU A 75 5.76 12.09 -11.13
C LEU A 75 4.70 12.12 -12.23
N GLY A 76 4.06 13.27 -12.49
CA GLY A 76 2.94 13.36 -13.44
C GLY A 76 1.73 12.52 -13.02
N ALA A 77 1.62 12.15 -11.74
CA ALA A 77 0.56 11.29 -11.24
C ALA A 77 0.09 11.72 -9.84
N ASN A 78 -1.16 11.41 -9.51
CA ASN A 78 -1.73 11.65 -8.17
C ASN A 78 -2.64 10.49 -7.76
N PHE A 79 -2.57 10.11 -6.49
CA PHE A 79 -3.38 9.03 -5.91
C PHE A 79 -4.25 9.58 -4.79
N THR A 80 -5.56 9.46 -4.96
CA THR A 80 -6.57 9.94 -4.01
C THR A 80 -7.26 8.75 -3.36
N PRO A 81 -6.93 8.40 -2.11
CA PRO A 81 -7.64 7.35 -1.38
C PRO A 81 -9.04 7.82 -0.97
N ALA A 82 -10.03 6.92 -0.99
CA ALA A 82 -11.32 7.18 -0.37
C ALA A 82 -11.19 7.06 1.15
N ILE A 83 -11.31 8.18 1.86
CA ILE A 83 -11.21 8.22 3.32
C ILE A 83 -12.58 7.89 3.92
N ILE A 84 -12.80 6.62 4.24
CA ILE A 84 -14.05 6.12 4.81
C ILE A 84 -13.75 5.54 6.21
N PRO A 85 -14.23 6.17 7.30
CA PRO A 85 -14.02 5.69 8.67
C PRO A 85 -14.53 4.26 8.90
N GLY A 86 -15.61 3.87 8.23
CA GLY A 86 -16.20 2.53 8.27
C GLY A 86 -15.34 1.41 7.68
N LEU A 87 -14.23 1.71 6.98
CA LEU A 87 -13.31 0.67 6.46
C LEU A 87 -12.48 -0.01 7.56
N ASN A 88 -12.45 0.57 8.75
CA ASN A 88 -11.71 -0.01 9.86
C ASN A 88 -12.24 -1.40 10.22
N THR A 89 -11.32 -2.35 10.41
CA THR A 89 -11.52 -3.80 10.59
C THR A 89 -11.97 -4.59 9.36
N LEU A 90 -12.19 -3.95 8.21
CA LEU A 90 -12.74 -4.63 7.03
C LEU A 90 -11.68 -5.17 6.05
N GLY A 91 -10.40 -4.84 6.24
CA GLY A 91 -9.35 -5.38 5.38
C GLY A 91 -9.42 -4.92 3.94
N LEU A 92 -9.85 -3.67 3.68
CA LEU A 92 -9.83 -3.12 2.33
C LEU A 92 -9.74 -1.59 2.29
N ILE A 93 -9.21 -1.08 1.18
CA ILE A 93 -9.36 0.31 0.75
C ILE A 93 -9.67 0.40 -0.74
N VAL A 94 -10.14 1.57 -1.16
CA VAL A 94 -10.32 1.94 -2.57
C VAL A 94 -9.80 3.36 -2.78
N GLY A 95 -9.33 3.66 -3.99
CA GLY A 95 -8.93 5.01 -4.36
C GLY A 95 -8.87 5.20 -5.88
N ARG A 96 -8.51 6.42 -6.27
CA ARG A 96 -8.36 6.84 -7.66
C ARG A 96 -6.90 7.20 -7.94
N GLY A 97 -6.38 6.73 -9.07
CA GLY A 97 -5.11 7.20 -9.62
C GLY A 97 -5.35 8.01 -10.89
N ASP A 98 -4.76 9.19 -10.97
CA ASP A 98 -4.75 10.05 -12.16
C ASP A 98 -3.32 10.16 -12.68
N PHE A 99 -3.14 10.01 -14.00
CA PHE A 99 -1.83 10.07 -14.66
C PHE A 99 -1.92 11.03 -15.85
N ALA A 100 -1.08 12.06 -15.87
CA ALA A 100 -0.80 12.86 -17.07
C ALA A 100 -0.06 11.98 -18.11
N PRO A 101 0.05 12.42 -19.39
CA PRO A 101 0.91 11.75 -20.36
C PRO A 101 2.34 11.65 -19.81
N ASN A 102 2.95 10.46 -19.90
CA ASN A 102 4.24 10.11 -19.28
C ASN A 102 4.28 10.16 -17.74
N GLY A 103 3.13 10.32 -17.08
CA GLY A 103 3.01 10.22 -15.63
C GLY A 103 3.21 8.79 -15.12
N GLN A 104 3.66 8.63 -13.87
CA GLN A 104 3.99 7.34 -13.30
C GLN A 104 3.69 7.17 -11.81
N ALA A 105 3.37 5.94 -11.45
CA ALA A 105 3.62 5.39 -10.13
C ALA A 105 5.03 4.78 -10.20
N PRO A 106 6.05 5.39 -9.56
CA PRO A 106 7.41 4.86 -9.61
C PRO A 106 7.47 3.47 -8.94
N PRO A 107 8.55 2.69 -9.13
CA PRO A 107 8.69 1.40 -8.46
C PRO A 107 8.45 1.49 -6.95
N HIS A 108 7.49 0.73 -6.45
CA HIS A 108 7.08 0.71 -5.04
C HIS A 108 6.55 -0.65 -4.61
N ILE A 109 6.35 -0.83 -3.30
CA ILE A 109 5.67 -2.00 -2.72
C ILE A 109 4.57 -1.58 -1.74
N HIS A 110 3.58 -2.45 -1.59
CA HIS A 110 2.63 -2.44 -0.49
C HIS A 110 2.98 -3.59 0.47
N PRO A 111 3.57 -3.30 1.64
CA PRO A 111 4.04 -4.35 2.55
C PRO A 111 2.90 -5.17 3.16
N ARG A 112 1.66 -4.67 3.14
CA ARG A 112 0.51 -5.28 3.85
C ARG A 112 -0.71 -5.53 2.97
N ALA A 113 -0.64 -5.31 1.65
CA ALA A 113 -1.75 -5.60 0.76
C ALA A 113 -1.30 -6.03 -0.63
N SER A 114 -2.11 -6.88 -1.25
CA SER A 114 -2.18 -6.98 -2.71
C SER A 114 -3.01 -5.83 -3.26
N GLU A 115 -2.80 -5.48 -4.52
CA GLU A 115 -3.51 -4.41 -5.20
C GLU A 115 -4.20 -4.95 -6.46
N THR A 116 -5.38 -4.40 -6.73
CA THR A 116 -6.06 -4.57 -8.01
C THR A 116 -6.35 -3.21 -8.58
N ILE A 117 -6.08 -3.01 -9.86
CA ILE A 117 -6.42 -1.77 -10.56
C ILE A 117 -7.38 -2.07 -11.70
N VAL A 118 -8.30 -1.15 -11.97
CA VAL A 118 -9.13 -1.12 -13.18
C VAL A 118 -8.93 0.20 -13.89
N VAL A 119 -8.65 0.15 -15.19
CA VAL A 119 -8.48 1.36 -16.00
C VAL A 119 -9.84 1.91 -16.40
N LEU A 120 -10.15 3.14 -15.99
CA LEU A 120 -11.37 3.85 -16.39
C LEU A 120 -11.17 4.63 -17.69
N GLU A 121 -9.98 5.18 -17.91
CA GLU A 121 -9.63 6.01 -19.06
C GLU A 121 -8.14 5.88 -19.42
N GLY A 122 -7.80 6.14 -20.68
CA GLY A 122 -6.41 6.16 -21.16
C GLY A 122 -5.77 4.77 -21.34
N THR A 123 -4.44 4.76 -21.32
CA THR A 123 -3.62 3.58 -21.57
C THR A 123 -2.42 3.55 -20.62
N LEU A 124 -2.29 2.49 -19.82
CA LEU A 124 -1.22 2.35 -18.83
C LEU A 124 -0.37 1.12 -19.10
N TYR A 125 0.95 1.28 -19.06
CA TYR A 125 1.89 0.19 -18.96
C TYR A 125 2.13 -0.14 -17.48
N VAL A 126 1.72 -1.33 -17.05
CA VAL A 126 1.73 -1.75 -15.65
C VAL A 126 2.50 -3.04 -15.52
N GLY A 127 3.23 -3.22 -14.42
CA GLY A 127 3.91 -4.48 -14.15
C GLY A 127 4.42 -4.64 -12.74
N PHE A 128 4.73 -5.89 -12.38
CA PHE A 128 5.40 -6.26 -11.14
C PHE A 128 6.56 -7.22 -11.41
N VAL A 129 7.51 -7.29 -10.48
CA VAL A 129 8.70 -8.15 -10.56
C VAL A 129 8.62 -9.22 -9.47
N THR A 130 8.84 -10.49 -9.83
CA THR A 130 8.88 -11.58 -8.85
C THR A 130 10.13 -11.51 -7.98
N SER A 131 10.14 -12.23 -6.86
CA SER A 131 11.31 -12.33 -5.99
C SER A 131 12.48 -13.09 -6.63
N ASN A 132 13.63 -13.03 -5.96
CA ASN A 132 14.83 -13.84 -6.23
C ASN A 132 14.48 -15.35 -6.26
N PRO A 133 15.15 -16.16 -7.11
CA PRO A 133 16.24 -15.78 -8.03
C PRO A 133 15.79 -15.22 -9.37
N ASP A 134 14.54 -15.45 -9.76
CA ASP A 134 14.11 -15.19 -11.14
C ASP A 134 14.05 -13.70 -11.47
N ASN A 135 13.65 -12.85 -10.52
CA ASN A 135 13.47 -11.41 -10.72
C ASN A 135 12.69 -11.10 -12.03
N ARG A 136 11.67 -11.90 -12.32
CA ARG A 136 10.97 -11.89 -13.60
C ARG A 136 9.93 -10.79 -13.64
N LEU A 137 9.97 -9.97 -14.69
CA LEU A 137 8.97 -8.95 -14.97
C LEU A 137 7.70 -9.58 -15.57
N PHE A 138 6.56 -9.29 -14.96
CA PHE A 138 5.23 -9.50 -15.50
C PHE A 138 4.62 -8.14 -15.83
N THR A 139 4.19 -7.95 -17.07
CA THR A 139 3.71 -6.64 -17.52
C THR A 139 2.67 -6.74 -18.62
N LYS A 140 1.83 -5.70 -18.71
CA LYS A 140 0.84 -5.51 -19.77
C LYS A 140 0.62 -4.02 -20.03
N VAL A 141 0.28 -3.68 -21.27
CA VAL A 141 -0.37 -2.41 -21.60
C VAL A 141 -1.86 -2.60 -21.44
N LEU A 142 -2.45 -1.89 -20.48
CA LEU A 142 -3.86 -1.89 -20.11
C LEU A 142 -4.58 -0.73 -20.79
N ASN A 143 -5.79 -0.99 -21.26
CA ASN A 143 -6.71 0.01 -21.81
C ASN A 143 -7.97 0.09 -20.94
N LYS A 144 -8.84 1.05 -21.23
CA LYS A 144 -10.14 1.20 -20.55
C LYS A 144 -10.89 -0.14 -20.43
N GLY A 145 -11.25 -0.49 -19.20
CA GLY A 145 -11.95 -1.72 -18.83
C GLY A 145 -11.03 -2.86 -18.41
N ASP A 146 -9.72 -2.78 -18.71
CA ASP A 146 -8.77 -3.81 -18.32
C ASP A 146 -8.47 -3.75 -16.80
N VAL A 147 -8.21 -4.92 -16.23
CA VAL A 147 -7.90 -5.13 -14.81
C VAL A 147 -6.51 -5.77 -14.69
N PHE A 148 -5.75 -5.38 -13.67
CA PHE A 148 -4.47 -5.99 -13.35
C PHE A 148 -4.32 -6.19 -11.85
N VAL A 149 -3.77 -7.33 -11.45
CA VAL A 149 -3.53 -7.70 -10.04
C VAL A 149 -2.05 -7.69 -9.74
N ILE A 150 -1.70 -7.12 -8.59
CA ILE A 150 -0.34 -7.01 -8.07
C ILE A 150 -0.30 -7.80 -6.75
N PRO A 151 0.50 -8.88 -6.66
CA PRO A 151 0.67 -9.62 -5.43
C PRO A 151 1.31 -8.77 -4.32
N ILE A 152 0.90 -9.02 -3.08
CA ILE A 152 1.42 -8.37 -1.88
C ILE A 152 2.96 -8.37 -1.84
N GLY A 153 3.54 -7.23 -1.48
CA GLY A 153 4.97 -7.08 -1.25
C GLY A 153 5.88 -7.12 -2.48
N LEU A 154 5.34 -7.30 -3.69
CA LEU A 154 6.16 -7.28 -4.91
C LEU A 154 6.38 -5.85 -5.43
N ILE A 155 7.59 -5.60 -5.92
CA ILE A 155 7.94 -4.33 -6.57
C ILE A 155 7.10 -4.22 -7.84
N HIS A 156 6.37 -3.12 -7.97
CA HIS A 156 5.52 -2.84 -9.13
C HIS A 156 5.49 -1.36 -9.47
N PHE A 157 4.98 -1.05 -10.65
CA PHE A 157 4.92 0.29 -11.21
C PHE A 157 3.76 0.43 -12.20
N ALA A 158 3.38 1.66 -12.49
CA ALA A 158 2.45 2.02 -13.56
C ALA A 158 2.96 3.26 -14.29
N PHE A 159 2.89 3.27 -15.62
CA PHE A 159 3.38 4.36 -16.45
C PHE A 159 2.39 4.67 -17.58
N ASN A 160 2.01 5.93 -17.75
CA ASN A 160 1.10 6.34 -18.81
C ASN A 160 1.85 6.47 -20.15
N VAL A 161 1.77 5.41 -20.96
CA VAL A 161 2.29 5.36 -22.33
C VAL A 161 1.36 6.01 -23.36
N GLY A 162 0.15 6.40 -22.93
CA GLY A 162 -0.83 7.08 -23.77
C GLY A 162 -0.47 8.55 -24.03
N LYS A 163 -1.13 9.13 -25.03
CA LYS A 163 -1.02 10.57 -25.34
C LYS A 163 -2.03 11.44 -24.59
N THR A 164 -2.93 10.82 -23.84
CA THR A 164 -3.97 11.47 -23.05
C THR A 164 -3.79 11.10 -21.59
N ASN A 165 -4.52 11.80 -20.70
CA ASN A 165 -4.60 11.39 -19.31
C ASN A 165 -5.14 9.96 -19.19
N ALA A 166 -4.69 9.25 -18.16
CA ALA A 166 -5.21 7.94 -17.78
C ALA A 166 -5.74 7.98 -16.35
N VAL A 167 -6.78 7.21 -16.10
CA VAL A 167 -7.48 7.15 -14.81
C VAL A 167 -7.66 5.70 -14.42
N VAL A 168 -7.37 5.38 -13.16
CA VAL A 168 -7.63 4.07 -12.58
C VAL A 168 -8.43 4.20 -11.30
N ILE A 169 -9.20 3.16 -10.99
CA ILE A 169 -9.60 2.87 -9.62
C ILE A 169 -8.73 1.72 -9.14
N TYR A 170 -8.10 1.91 -7.97
CA TYR A 170 -7.33 0.88 -7.31
C TYR A 170 -8.04 0.44 -6.04
N SER A 171 -7.90 -0.83 -5.70
CA SER A 171 -8.38 -1.42 -4.46
C SER A 171 -7.29 -2.30 -3.87
N GLN A 172 -7.14 -2.26 -2.56
CA GLN A 172 -6.12 -3.03 -1.85
C GLN A 172 -6.78 -3.75 -0.69
N ASN A 173 -6.37 -4.99 -0.43
CA ASN A 173 -7.02 -5.84 0.56
C ASN A 173 -6.50 -5.61 2.00
N SER A 174 -6.10 -4.40 2.38
CA SER A 174 -5.84 -4.04 3.78
C SER A 174 -6.38 -2.64 4.02
N GLN A 175 -6.88 -2.38 5.23
CA GLN A 175 -7.27 -1.05 5.70
C GLN A 175 -6.05 -0.12 5.83
N ASN A 176 -4.84 -0.67 5.89
CA ASN A 176 -3.58 0.06 5.92
C ASN A 176 -2.49 -0.66 5.11
N PRO A 177 -2.52 -0.58 3.77
CA PRO A 177 -1.58 -1.25 2.88
C PRO A 177 -0.12 -0.84 3.12
N GLY A 178 0.09 0.44 3.44
CA GLY A 178 1.40 1.08 3.43
C GLY A 178 1.96 1.24 2.03
N VAL A 179 2.93 2.13 1.86
CA VAL A 179 3.62 2.33 0.58
C VAL A 179 5.10 2.53 0.86
N VAL A 180 5.95 1.80 0.16
CA VAL A 180 7.40 2.00 0.18
C VAL A 180 7.84 2.30 -1.25
N VAL A 181 8.06 3.57 -1.54
CA VAL A 181 8.60 4.01 -2.84
C VAL A 181 10.10 3.76 -2.83
N ILE A 182 10.56 2.89 -3.72
CA ILE A 182 11.91 2.31 -3.64
C ILE A 182 12.99 3.40 -3.65
N ALA A 183 12.93 4.33 -4.61
CA ALA A 183 13.94 5.38 -4.72
C ALA A 183 13.94 6.32 -3.50
N ASN A 184 12.76 6.76 -3.04
CA ASN A 184 12.64 7.64 -1.88
C ASN A 184 13.14 6.95 -0.60
N THR A 185 12.87 5.67 -0.39
CA THR A 185 13.33 4.96 0.80
C THR A 185 14.82 4.61 0.75
N ILE A 186 15.39 4.36 -0.43
CA ILE A 186 16.82 4.04 -0.57
C ILE A 186 17.69 5.30 -0.53
N PHE A 187 17.30 6.33 -1.27
CA PHE A 187 18.11 7.55 -1.44
C PHE A 187 17.66 8.72 -0.56
N GLY A 188 16.37 8.81 -0.23
CA GLY A 188 15.78 9.92 0.54
C GLY A 188 15.38 9.57 1.98
N SER A 189 15.92 8.48 2.56
CA SER A 189 15.61 8.14 3.96
C SER A 189 16.15 9.19 4.93
N ASN A 190 15.50 9.33 6.09
CA ASN A 190 15.96 10.22 7.15
C ASN A 190 16.04 9.49 8.51
N PRO A 191 17.24 9.27 9.08
CA PRO A 191 18.55 9.63 8.53
C PRO A 191 18.89 8.86 7.23
N PRO A 192 19.80 9.38 6.38
CA PRO A 192 20.19 8.74 5.13
C PRO A 192 20.92 7.42 5.39
N ILE A 193 20.71 6.43 4.51
CA ILE A 193 21.51 5.20 4.49
C ILE A 193 22.98 5.56 4.24
N ASN A 194 23.91 4.88 4.94
CA ASN A 194 25.34 5.09 4.75
C ASN A 194 25.72 4.95 3.24
N PRO A 195 26.34 5.98 2.63
CA PRO A 195 26.71 5.96 1.21
C PRO A 195 27.59 4.76 0.82
N ASP A 196 28.44 4.26 1.73
CA ASP A 196 29.33 3.13 1.44
C ASP A 196 28.54 1.81 1.33
N VAL A 197 27.39 1.68 2.02
CA VAL A 197 26.47 0.55 1.86
C VAL A 197 25.86 0.59 0.46
N LEU A 198 25.39 1.76 0.03
CA LEU A 198 24.75 1.92 -1.29
C LEU A 198 25.75 1.83 -2.45
N THR A 199 26.97 2.35 -2.27
CA THR A 199 28.07 2.25 -3.24
C THR A 199 28.33 0.78 -3.60
N ASN A 200 28.46 -0.07 -2.58
CA ASN A 200 28.67 -1.51 -2.78
C ASN A 200 27.41 -2.22 -3.32
N ALA A 201 26.22 -1.88 -2.81
CA ALA A 201 24.98 -2.54 -3.21
C ALA A 201 24.58 -2.25 -4.67
N PHE A 202 24.75 -1.00 -5.11
CA PHE A 202 24.38 -0.56 -6.46
C PHE A 202 25.54 -0.58 -7.45
N GLN A 203 26.77 -0.87 -6.99
CA GLN A 203 27.99 -0.86 -7.81
C GLN A 203 28.22 0.49 -8.50
N LEU A 204 27.96 1.58 -7.77
CA LEU A 204 28.10 2.95 -8.24
C LEU A 204 29.28 3.63 -7.55
N GLU A 205 29.82 4.68 -8.17
CA GLU A 205 30.74 5.57 -7.49
C GLU A 205 30.04 6.32 -6.35
N LYS A 206 30.79 6.62 -5.28
CA LYS A 206 30.24 7.27 -4.07
C LYS A 206 29.65 8.66 -4.36
N ASN A 207 30.27 9.44 -5.25
CA ASN A 207 29.76 10.73 -5.70
C ASN A 207 28.39 10.62 -6.40
N VAL A 208 28.13 9.54 -7.14
CA VAL A 208 26.83 9.27 -7.79
C VAL A 208 25.78 8.94 -6.73
N VAL A 209 26.12 8.11 -5.75
CA VAL A 209 25.24 7.81 -4.61
C VAL A 209 24.88 9.08 -3.84
N GLU A 210 25.88 9.87 -3.47
CA GLU A 210 25.67 11.14 -2.75
C GLU A 210 24.89 12.16 -3.58
N HIS A 211 25.00 12.13 -4.91
CA HIS A 211 24.16 12.94 -5.80
C HIS A 211 22.70 12.46 -5.76
N LEU A 212 22.46 11.15 -5.88
CA LEU A 212 21.11 10.57 -5.77
C LEU A 212 20.47 10.91 -4.42
N GLN A 213 21.21 10.81 -3.32
CA GLN A 213 20.72 11.17 -1.98
C GLN A 213 20.42 12.67 -1.79
N LYS A 214 20.86 13.55 -2.70
CA LYS A 214 20.55 14.99 -2.65
C LYS A 214 19.31 15.36 -3.45
N ILE A 215 18.94 14.55 -4.44
CA ILE A 215 17.80 14.82 -5.33
C ILE A 215 16.53 14.06 -4.94
N PHE A 216 16.65 13.13 -3.97
CA PHE A 216 15.55 12.43 -3.30
C PHE A 216 15.44 12.89 -1.85
#